data_AF-A0A973D045-F1
#
_entry.id   AF-A0A973D045-F1
#
_cell.length_a   1.000
_cell.length_b   1.000
_cell.length_c   1.000
_cell.angle_alpha   90.00
_cell.angle_beta   90.00
_cell.angle_gamma   90.00
#
_symmetry.space_group_name_H-M   'P 1'
#
loop_
_entity.id
_entity.type
_entity.pdbx_description
1 polymer ?
#
loop_
_entity_poly.entity_id
_entity_poly.type
_entity_poly.pdbx_seq_one_letter_code
_entity_poly.pdbx_strand_id
1 'polypeptide(L)' 'MSTTAPAAPEVFAANPTELIPDFFERFFGFFLPGHQEGVVPSRIKELARLKIAQLNDCNT' A
#
# COMPACT_ATOMS: atom_id res chain seq x y z
N MET A 1 -10.47 36.16 -4.24
CA MET A 1 -9.62 35.68 -3.12
C MET A 1 -9.42 34.19 -3.33
N SER A 2 -8.25 33.79 -3.84
CA SER A 2 -7.91 32.39 -4.04
C SER A 2 -7.01 31.97 -2.89
N THR A 3 -7.51 31.11 -2.00
CA THR A 3 -6.70 30.54 -0.92
C THR A 3 -6.04 29.28 -1.44
N THR A 4 -4.76 29.38 -1.80
CA THR A 4 -3.92 28.22 -2.10
C THR A 4 -3.76 27.40 -0.82
N ALA A 5 -4.15 26.12 -0.85
CA ALA A 5 -3.87 25.19 0.24
C ALA A 5 -2.35 25.01 0.41
N PRO A 6 -1.83 24.86 1.64
CA PRO A 6 -0.41 24.59 1.85
C PRO A 6 -0.04 23.24 1.24
N ALA A 7 1.12 23.18 0.58
CA ALA A 7 1.69 21.94 0.06
C ALA A 7 1.89 20.95 1.22
N ALA A 8 1.50 19.69 1.01
CA ALA A 8 1.76 18.61 1.95
C ALA A 8 3.27 18.52 2.24
N PRO A 9 3.68 18.22 3.48
CA PRO A 9 5.10 18.07 3.82
C PRO A 9 5.75 17.05 2.90
N GLU A 10 6.96 17.33 2.43
CA GLU A 10 7.77 16.35 1.69
C GLU A 10 7.93 15.12 2.59
N VAL A 11 7.21 14.05 2.26
CA VAL A 11 7.46 12.75 2.84
C VAL A 11 8.86 12.37 2.37
N PHE A 12 9.85 12.45 3.26
CA PHE A 12 11.16 11.89 3.01
C PHE A 12 10.93 10.45 2.52
N ALA A 13 11.21 10.20 1.24
CA ALA A 13 11.11 8.88 0.64
C ALA A 13 12.26 8.04 1.19
N ALA A 14 12.13 7.61 2.45
CA ALA A 14 13.12 6.78 3.09
C ALA A 14 13.10 5.39 2.43
N ASN A 15 14.29 4.87 2.13
CA ASN A 15 14.43 3.52 1.60
C ASN A 15 14.06 2.51 2.72
N PRO A 16 12.96 1.75 2.59
CA PRO A 16 12.49 0.88 3.67
C PRO A 16 13.51 -0.19 4.06
N THR A 17 14.36 -0.63 3.13
CA THR A 17 15.38 -1.65 3.40
C THR A 17 16.59 -1.10 4.14
N GLU A 18 16.84 0.21 4.10
CA GLU A 18 17.88 0.86 4.90
C GLU A 18 17.43 1.06 6.35
N LEU A 19 16.13 1.33 6.56
CA LEU A 19 15.55 1.49 7.90
C LEU A 19 15.22 0.16 8.57
N ILE A 20 14.77 -0.82 7.79
CA ILE A 20 14.30 -2.13 8.25
C ILE A 20 14.87 -3.18 7.29
N PRO A 21 16.04 -3.76 7.58
CA PRO A 21 16.73 -4.69 6.66
C PRO A 21 15.90 -5.90 6.23
N ASP A 22 15.02 -6.38 7.10
CA ASP A 22 14.13 -7.53 6.90
C ASP A 22 12.71 -7.13 6.44
N PHE A 23 12.53 -5.88 5.98
CA PHE A 23 11.21 -5.32 5.65
C PHE A 23 10.41 -6.22 4.70
N PHE A 24 11.02 -6.65 3.59
CA PHE A 24 10.33 -7.46 2.60
C PHE A 24 9.98 -8.86 3.12
N GLU A 25 10.86 -9.50 3.90
CA GLU A 25 10.59 -10.80 4.50
C GLU A 25 9.36 -10.72 5.41
N ARG A 26 9.32 -9.72 6.29
CA ARG A 26 8.20 -9.49 7.21
C ARG A 26 6.91 -9.11 6.47
N PHE A 27 7.02 -8.24 5.47
CA PHE A 27 5.89 -7.83 4.66
C PHE A 27 5.28 -9.00 3.91
N PHE A 28 6.09 -9.83 3.24
CA PHE A 28 5.59 -10.99 2.50
C PHE A 28 5.10 -12.10 3.42
N GLY A 29 5.71 -12.31 4.58
CA GLY A 29 5.21 -13.23 5.60
C GLY A 29 3.80 -12.87 6.09
N PHE A 30 3.49 -11.58 6.18
CA PHE A 30 2.14 -11.08 6.47
C PHE A 30 1.19 -11.15 5.25
N PHE A 31 1.65 -10.68 4.08
CA PHE A 31 0.78 -10.44 2.93
C PHE A 31 0.42 -11.70 2.13
N LEU A 32 1.38 -12.62 1.94
CA LEU A 32 1.22 -13.75 1.04
C LEU A 32 0.08 -14.71 1.42
N PRO A 33 -0.14 -15.09 2.70
CA PRO A 33 -1.24 -15.98 3.06
C PRO A 33 -2.60 -15.37 2.68
N GLY A 34 -2.82 -14.09 3.00
CA GLY A 34 -4.04 -13.37 2.62
C GLY A 34 -4.17 -13.17 1.10
N HIS A 35 -3.05 -13.10 0.37
CA HIS A 35 -3.04 -12.96 -1.09
C HIS A 35 -3.37 -14.26 -1.82
N GLN A 36 -2.69 -15.36 -1.48
CA GLN A 36 -2.70 -16.61 -2.25
C GLN A 36 -3.70 -17.64 -1.73
N GLU A 37 -3.99 -17.64 -0.43
CA GLU A 37 -4.74 -18.71 0.23
C GLU A 37 -6.14 -18.27 0.67
N GLY A 38 -6.89 -19.11 1.37
CA GLY A 38 -8.22 -18.78 1.90
C GLY A 38 -9.36 -19.00 0.90
N VAL A 39 -10.55 -18.52 1.28
CA VAL A 39 -11.82 -18.91 0.64
C VAL A 39 -12.18 -18.04 -0.57
N VAL A 40 -11.70 -16.80 -0.59
CA VAL A 40 -12.05 -15.84 -1.66
C VAL A 40 -11.13 -16.05 -2.87
N PRO A 41 -11.65 -16.15 -4.10
CA PRO A 41 -10.81 -16.28 -5.29
C PRO A 41 -9.87 -15.09 -5.49
N SER A 42 -8.65 -15.33 -5.99
CA SER A 42 -7.61 -14.28 -6.16
C SER A 42 -8.09 -13.08 -6.98
N ARG A 43 -8.91 -13.31 -8.01
CA ARG A 43 -9.48 -12.22 -8.83
C ARG A 43 -10.40 -11.30 -8.01
N ILE A 44 -11.17 -11.83 -7.08
CA ILE A 44 -12.06 -11.04 -6.23
C ILE A 44 -11.25 -10.21 -5.23
N LYS A 45 -10.18 -10.79 -4.67
CA LYS A 45 -9.25 -10.05 -3.80
C LYS A 45 -8.60 -8.89 -4.53
N GLU A 46 -8.23 -9.07 -5.80
CA GLU A 46 -7.63 -8.02 -6.60
C GLU A 46 -8.59 -6.86 -6.87
N LEU A 47 -9.85 -7.16 -7.18
CA LEU A 47 -10.88 -6.12 -7.30
C LEU A 47 -11.07 -5.32 -6.00
N ALA A 48 -11.03 -6.01 -4.85
CA ALA A 48 -11.09 -5.34 -3.55
C ALA A 48 -9.85 -4.45 -3.31
N ARG A 49 -8.65 -4.91 -3.66
CA ARG A 49 -7.40 -4.11 -3.55
C ARG A 49 -7.46 -2.84 -4.39
N LEU A 50 -7.87 -2.95 -5.65
CA LEU A 50 -8.02 -1.80 -6.55
C LEU A 50 -9.04 -0.79 -6.00
N LYS A 51 -10.17 -1.29 -5.45
CA LYS A 51 -11.16 -0.40 -4.85
C LYS A 51 -10.62 0.31 -3.61
N ILE A 52 -9.90 -0.40 -2.74
CA ILE A 52 -9.26 0.18 -1.56
C ILE A 52 -8.22 1.21 -1.97
N ALA A 53 -7.40 0.93 -2.99
CA ALA A 53 -6.42 1.89 -3.49
C ALA A 53 -7.08 3.16 -4.00
N GLN A 54 -8.15 3.03 -4.81
CA GLN A 54 -8.97 4.17 -5.25
C GLN A 54 -9.52 4.99 -4.06
N LEU A 55 -10.02 4.33 -3.02
CA LEU A 55 -10.57 5.01 -1.83
C LEU A 55 -9.51 5.77 -1.02
N ASN A 56 -8.23 5.43 -1.18
CA ASN A 56 -7.12 6.06 -0.48
C ASN A 56 -6.32 7.00 -1.38
N ASP A 57 -6.85 7.37 -2.56
CA ASP A 57 -6.13 8.13 -3.59
C ASP A 57 -4.73 7.58 -3.88
N CYS A 58 -4.58 6.25 -3.72
CA CYS A 58 -3.34 5.54 -3.95
C CYS A 58 -3.25 5.25 -5.45
N ASN A 59 -2.29 5.88 -6.12
CA ASN A 59 -2.04 5.65 -7.53
C ASN A 59 -1.39 4.27 -7.69
N THR A 60 -2.14 3.32 -8.23
CA THR A 60 -1.71 1.93 -8.50
C THR A 60 -1.02 1.79 -9.83
#